data_AF-A0AAW7WDA0-F1
#
_entry.id   AF-A0AAW7WDA0-F1
#
_cell.length_a   1.000
_cell.length_b   1.000
_cell.length_c   1.000
_cell.angle_alpha   90.00
_cell.angle_beta   90.00
_cell.angle_gamma   90.00
#
_symmetry.space_group_name_H-M   'P 1'
#
loop_
_entity.id
_entity.type
_entity.pdbx_description
1 polymer ?
#
loop_
_entity_poly.entity_id
_entity_poly.type
_entity_poly.pdbx_seq_one_letter_code
_entity_poly.pdbx_strand_id
1 'polypeptide(L)'
;MLSQVLRCCIGAFLVLLLSLGSSGTSRAAAADTSPGALLFEQHCAGCHINGGNIIRRGKNLKLKTLERDEIATATAIAAIAREGRGQMSGYADVLGTDGDQLVAEWILIQAQNAWTQG
;
A
#
# COMPACT_ATOMS: atom_id res chain seq x y z
N MET A 1 55.32 -13.00 -31.54
CA MET A 1 55.44 -13.47 -30.15
C MET A 1 54.79 -12.47 -29.19
N LEU A 2 55.30 -11.24 -29.04
CA LEU A 2 54.76 -10.23 -28.10
C LEU A 2 53.31 -9.77 -28.41
N SER A 3 52.94 -9.58 -29.69
CA SER A 3 51.58 -9.15 -30.06
C SER A 3 50.51 -10.24 -29.93
N GLN A 4 50.93 -11.51 -29.88
CA GLN A 4 50.03 -12.66 -29.77
C GLN A 4 49.67 -12.95 -28.32
N VAL A 5 50.62 -12.74 -27.40
CA VAL A 5 50.37 -12.74 -25.94
C VAL A 5 49.50 -11.54 -25.55
N LEU A 6 49.77 -10.35 -26.09
CA LEU A 6 48.98 -9.14 -25.81
C LEU A 6 47.51 -9.27 -26.27
N ARG A 7 47.26 -9.87 -27.45
CA ARG A 7 45.89 -10.18 -27.92
C ARG A 7 45.16 -11.19 -27.03
N CYS A 8 45.88 -12.17 -26.48
CA CYS A 8 45.31 -13.18 -25.59
C CYS A 8 44.92 -12.58 -24.23
N CYS A 9 45.77 -11.71 -23.68
CA CYS A 9 45.50 -11.01 -22.41
C CYS A 9 44.34 -10.02 -22.52
N ILE A 10 44.23 -9.27 -23.62
CA ILE A 10 43.12 -8.33 -23.86
C ILE A 10 41.80 -9.09 -24.05
N GLY A 11 41.80 -10.21 -24.77
CA GLY A 11 40.62 -11.06 -24.95
C GLY A 11 40.13 -11.67 -23.63
N ALA A 12 41.05 -12.17 -22.80
CA ALA A 12 40.71 -12.73 -21.49
C ALA A 12 40.13 -11.67 -20.52
N PHE A 13 40.62 -10.42 -20.59
CA PHE A 13 40.13 -9.32 -19.75
C PHE A 13 38.72 -8.84 -20.17
N LEU A 14 38.42 -8.82 -21.48
CA LEU A 14 37.09 -8.45 -22.01
C LEU A 14 36.01 -9.50 -21.69
N VAL A 15 36.36 -10.80 -21.70
CA VAL A 15 35.42 -11.88 -21.34
C VAL A 15 35.13 -11.90 -19.84
N LEU A 16 36.12 -11.52 -19.00
CA LEU A 16 35.97 -11.40 -17.55
C LEU A 16 35.10 -10.19 -17.16
N LEU A 17 35.14 -9.09 -17.91
CA LEU A 17 34.30 -7.91 -17.67
C LEU A 17 32.82 -8.13 -18.04
N LEU A 18 32.53 -9.00 -19.03
CA LEU A 18 31.17 -9.24 -19.50
C LEU A 18 30.38 -10.23 -18.62
N SER A 19 31.07 -11.02 -17.79
CA SER A 19 30.46 -12.02 -16.91
C SER A 19 30.03 -11.47 -15.54
N LEU A 20 30.29 -10.19 -15.26
CA LEU A 20 29.88 -9.52 -14.01
C LEU A 20 28.50 -8.85 -14.06
N GLY A 21 27.81 -8.87 -15.20
CA GLY A 21 26.62 -8.05 -15.44
C GLY A 21 25.35 -8.84 -15.69
N SER A 22 24.89 -9.73 -14.80
CA SER A 22 23.53 -10.30 -14.85
C SER A 22 23.09 -10.94 -13.54
N SER A 23 22.97 -10.14 -12.48
CA SER A 23 22.17 -10.51 -11.29
C SER A 23 21.05 -9.49 -11.10
N GLY A 24 20.28 -9.27 -12.15
CA GLY A 24 18.99 -8.57 -12.06
C GLY A 24 17.94 -9.50 -11.49
N THR A 25 18.09 -9.91 -10.22
CA THR A 25 16.97 -10.52 -9.50
C THR A 25 15.92 -9.44 -9.30
N SER A 26 14.97 -9.35 -10.23
CA SER A 26 13.73 -8.63 -9.99
C SER A 26 12.97 -9.41 -8.93
N ARG A 27 13.35 -9.21 -7.66
CA ARG A 27 12.46 -9.48 -6.54
C ARG A 27 11.30 -8.52 -6.75
N ALA A 28 10.21 -9.01 -7.32
CA ALA A 28 8.92 -8.42 -7.05
C ALA A 28 8.83 -8.39 -5.53
N ALA A 29 9.06 -7.22 -4.94
CA ALA A 29 8.78 -7.00 -3.55
C ALA A 29 7.28 -7.24 -3.44
N ALA A 30 6.89 -8.43 -2.96
CA ALA A 30 5.61 -8.58 -2.30
C ALA A 30 5.71 -7.58 -1.14
N ALA A 31 5.20 -6.36 -1.37
CA ALA A 31 5.12 -5.37 -0.33
C ALA A 31 4.37 -6.06 0.81
N ASP A 32 5.01 -6.17 1.98
CA ASP A 32 4.39 -6.70 3.19
C ASP A 32 3.12 -5.89 3.44
N THR A 33 2.00 -6.39 2.91
CA THR A 33 0.74 -5.67 2.88
C THR A 33 0.15 -5.84 4.25
N SER A 34 -0.01 -4.73 4.99
CA SER A 34 -0.47 -4.81 6.38
C SER A 34 -1.87 -5.45 6.44
N PRO A 35 -2.22 -6.11 7.56
CA PRO A 35 -3.56 -6.67 7.73
C PRO A 35 -4.69 -5.64 7.50
N GLY A 36 -4.49 -4.40 7.96
CA GLY A 36 -5.43 -3.30 7.71
C GLY A 36 -5.59 -2.95 6.23
N ALA A 37 -4.51 -3.01 5.45
CA ALA A 37 -4.58 -2.80 4.00
C ALA A 37 -5.39 -3.91 3.29
N LEU A 38 -5.20 -5.17 3.71
CA LEU A 38 -5.97 -6.30 3.17
C LEU A 38 -7.46 -6.17 3.49
N LEU A 39 -7.80 -5.85 4.74
CA LEU A 39 -9.19 -5.62 5.16
C LEU A 39 -9.82 -4.45 4.39
N PHE A 40 -9.07 -3.36 4.19
CA PHE A 40 -9.54 -2.23 3.41
C PHE A 40 -9.86 -2.64 1.96
N GLU A 41 -8.95 -3.36 1.31
CA GLU A 41 -9.14 -3.82 -0.07
C GLU A 41 -10.36 -4.73 -0.20
N GLN A 42 -10.54 -5.66 0.73
CA GLN A 42 -11.63 -6.63 0.70
C GLN A 42 -13.01 -6.02 0.98
N HIS A 43 -13.10 -5.02 1.85
CA HIS A 43 -14.39 -4.58 2.41
C HIS A 43 -14.72 -3.11 2.15
N CYS A 44 -13.72 -2.25 1.94
CA CYS A 44 -13.90 -0.79 1.92
C CYS A 44 -13.62 -0.18 0.54
N ALA A 45 -12.62 -0.69 -0.19
CA ALA A 45 -12.12 -0.11 -1.42
C ALA A 45 -13.19 0.03 -2.51
N GLY A 46 -14.15 -0.89 -2.57
CA GLY A 46 -15.26 -0.81 -3.53
C GLY A 46 -16.02 0.52 -3.50
N CYS A 47 -16.14 1.15 -2.33
CA CYS A 47 -16.72 2.51 -2.21
C CYS A 47 -15.68 3.60 -1.98
N HIS A 48 -14.55 3.29 -1.34
CA HIS A 48 -13.61 4.25 -0.79
C HIS A 48 -12.22 4.23 -1.44
N ILE A 49 -12.08 3.66 -2.64
CA ILE A 49 -10.82 3.63 -3.38
C ILE A 49 -10.14 5.00 -3.41
N ASN A 50 -8.82 5.00 -3.19
CA ASN A 50 -7.99 6.21 -3.09
C ASN A 50 -8.52 7.26 -2.09
N GLY A 51 -9.21 6.81 -1.04
CA GLY A 51 -9.81 7.66 -0.01
C GLY A 51 -11.02 8.44 -0.48
N GLY A 52 -11.65 8.05 -1.59
CA GLY A 52 -12.86 8.65 -2.11
C GLY A 52 -14.12 8.21 -1.37
N ASN A 53 -15.27 8.48 -1.98
CA ASN A 53 -16.55 7.85 -1.68
C ASN A 53 -17.44 7.94 -2.92
N ILE A 54 -17.70 6.81 -3.58
CA ILE A 54 -18.48 6.77 -4.82
C ILE A 54 -19.97 7.06 -4.61
N ILE A 55 -20.48 6.79 -3.40
CA ILE A 55 -21.90 6.96 -3.04
C ILE A 55 -22.16 8.41 -2.64
N ARG A 56 -21.32 8.98 -1.76
CA ARG A 56 -21.41 10.36 -1.28
C ARG A 56 -20.05 11.05 -1.30
N ARG A 57 -19.73 11.76 -2.39
CA ARG A 57 -18.43 12.41 -2.60
C ARG A 57 -17.94 13.28 -1.44
N GLY A 58 -18.85 13.94 -0.71
CA GLY A 58 -18.52 14.78 0.47
C GLY A 58 -18.17 14.01 1.75
N LYS A 59 -18.41 12.69 1.79
CA LYS A 59 -18.13 11.78 2.91
C LYS A 59 -16.99 10.81 2.55
N ASN A 60 -15.88 11.40 2.09
CA ASN A 60 -14.67 10.69 1.70
C ASN A 60 -13.71 10.48 2.89
N LEU A 61 -12.63 9.73 2.69
CA LEU A 61 -11.65 9.40 3.74
C LEU A 61 -10.41 10.30 3.69
N LYS A 62 -10.50 11.49 3.08
CA LYS A 62 -9.40 12.47 3.10
C LYS A 62 -9.32 13.12 4.47
N LEU A 63 -8.09 13.39 4.94
CA LEU A 63 -7.86 13.91 6.30
C LEU A 63 -8.74 15.14 6.63
N LYS A 64 -8.76 16.14 5.75
CA LYS A 64 -9.61 17.34 5.92
C LYS A 64 -11.10 17.02 6.12
N THR A 65 -11.61 15.98 5.48
CA THR A 65 -13.00 15.54 5.68
C THR A 65 -13.17 14.87 7.03
N LEU A 66 -12.26 13.99 7.41
CA LEU A 66 -12.29 13.30 8.69
C LEU A 66 -12.20 14.30 9.85
N GLU A 67 -11.34 15.31 9.75
CA GLU A 67 -11.19 16.38 10.75
C GLU A 67 -12.46 17.23 10.87
N ARG A 68 -12.99 17.71 9.73
CA ARG A 68 -14.24 18.49 9.69
C ARG A 68 -15.42 17.73 10.28
N ASP A 69 -15.46 16.41 10.07
CA ASP A 69 -16.51 15.54 10.57
C ASP A 69 -16.18 14.99 11.98
N GLU A 70 -15.10 15.45 12.61
CA GLU A 70 -14.64 15.13 13.97
C GLU A 70 -14.37 13.64 14.21
N ILE A 71 -13.89 12.93 13.18
CA ILE A 71 -13.62 11.49 13.18
C ILE A 71 -12.20 11.15 12.73
N ALA A 72 -11.27 12.10 12.78
CA ALA A 72 -9.85 11.89 12.42
C ALA A 72 -9.05 11.11 13.49
N THR A 73 -9.62 10.04 14.03
CA THR A 73 -8.97 9.14 14.99
C THR A 73 -9.25 7.69 14.63
N ALA A 74 -8.32 6.79 14.93
CA ALA A 74 -8.49 5.36 14.65
C ALA A 74 -9.74 4.82 15.36
N THR A 75 -9.95 5.17 16.63
CA THR A 75 -11.14 4.74 17.40
C THR A 75 -12.46 5.16 16.76
N ALA A 76 -12.57 6.41 16.28
CA ALA A 76 -13.80 6.88 15.64
C ALA A 76 -14.05 6.21 14.28
N ILE A 77 -12.98 6.00 13.50
CA ILE A 77 -13.07 5.29 12.22
C ILE A 77 -13.42 3.81 12.44
N ALA A 78 -12.83 3.15 13.44
CA ALA A 78 -13.11 1.77 13.79
C ALA A 78 -14.57 1.58 14.21
N ALA A 79 -15.11 2.50 15.03
CA ALA A 79 -16.52 2.48 15.40
C ALA A 79 -17.43 2.55 14.16
N ILE A 80 -17.13 3.43 13.20
CA ILE A 80 -17.90 3.53 11.95
C ILE A 80 -17.72 2.27 11.07
N ALA A 81 -16.52 1.70 10.99
CA ALA A 81 -16.29 0.47 10.24
C ALA A 81 -17.10 -0.70 10.82
N ARG A 82 -17.14 -0.80 12.15
CA ARG A 82 -17.86 -1.85 12.88
C ARG A 82 -19.38 -1.67 12.80
N GLU A 83 -19.88 -0.47 13.09
CA GLU A 83 -21.31 -0.21 13.33
C GLU A 83 -22.03 0.40 12.12
N GLY A 84 -21.28 0.96 11.17
CA GLY A 84 -21.82 1.73 10.07
C GLY A 84 -22.21 3.15 10.46
N ARG A 85 -22.59 3.96 9.47
CA ARG A 85 -23.11 5.32 9.69
C ARG A 85 -23.95 5.78 8.51
N GLY A 86 -25.24 5.99 8.76
CA GLY A 86 -26.19 6.45 7.73
C GLY A 86 -26.37 5.40 6.63
N GLN A 87 -25.89 5.71 5.41
CA GLN A 87 -26.02 4.80 4.26
C GLN A 87 -24.93 3.72 4.19
N MET A 88 -23.87 3.85 4.99
CA MET A 88 -22.82 2.84 5.09
C MET A 88 -23.23 1.81 6.16
N SER A 89 -23.37 0.55 5.77
CA SER A 89 -23.57 -0.58 6.68
C SER A 89 -22.34 -0.80 7.58
N GLY A 90 -22.54 -1.45 8.72
CA GLY A 90 -21.43 -1.95 9.55
C GLY A 90 -20.84 -3.25 9.02
N TYR A 91 -19.58 -3.51 9.36
CA TYR A 91 -18.80 -4.66 8.89
C TYR A 91 -18.29 -5.57 10.04
N ALA A 92 -18.84 -5.43 11.26
CA ALA A 92 -18.42 -6.19 12.44
C ALA A 92 -18.28 -7.71 12.18
N ASP A 93 -19.21 -8.30 11.43
CA ASP A 93 -19.28 -9.74 11.20
C ASP A 93 -18.16 -10.27 10.28
N VAL A 94 -17.50 -9.40 9.50
CA VAL A 94 -16.51 -9.79 8.49
C VAL A 94 -15.11 -9.29 8.76
N LEU A 95 -14.94 -8.32 9.67
CA LEU A 95 -13.62 -7.78 10.01
C LEU A 95 -12.80 -8.71 10.92
N GLY A 96 -13.45 -9.64 11.62
CA GLY A 96 -12.79 -10.52 12.58
C GLY A 96 -12.32 -9.77 13.83
N THR A 97 -11.56 -10.45 14.68
CA THR A 97 -11.04 -9.88 15.93
C THR A 97 -10.07 -8.73 15.63
N ASP A 98 -10.31 -7.57 16.24
CA ASP A 98 -9.53 -6.32 16.09
C ASP A 98 -9.44 -5.76 14.66
N GLY A 99 -10.16 -6.33 13.69
CA GLY A 99 -10.07 -5.93 12.29
C GLY A 99 -10.58 -4.52 12.02
N ASP A 100 -11.56 -4.06 12.79
CA ASP A 100 -12.04 -2.67 12.76
C ASP A 100 -10.95 -1.68 13.19
N GLN A 101 -10.17 -2.00 14.21
CA GLN A 101 -9.03 -1.19 14.62
C GLN A 101 -7.89 -1.22 13.59
N LEU A 102 -7.55 -2.40 13.08
CA LEU A 102 -6.50 -2.57 12.06
C LEU A 102 -6.81 -1.78 10.78
N VAL A 103 -8.03 -1.87 10.26
CA VAL A 103 -8.43 -1.12 9.06
C VAL A 103 -8.50 0.38 9.34
N ALA A 104 -8.94 0.78 10.53
CA ALA A 104 -9.05 2.18 10.90
C ALA A 104 -7.69 2.88 11.03
N GLU A 105 -6.71 2.21 11.66
CA GLU A 105 -5.34 2.71 11.75
C GLU A 105 -4.73 2.86 10.35
N TRP A 106 -4.93 1.87 9.49
CA TRP A 106 -4.48 1.96 8.11
C TRP A 106 -5.14 3.11 7.36
N ILE A 107 -6.46 3.29 7.45
CA ILE A 107 -7.18 4.41 6.84
C ILE A 107 -6.63 5.76 7.34
N LEU A 108 -6.38 5.89 8.64
CA LEU A 108 -5.87 7.13 9.22
C LEU A 108 -4.47 7.47 8.69
N ILE A 109 -3.58 6.47 8.60
CA ILE A 109 -2.24 6.62 8.00
C ILE A 109 -2.36 7.05 6.53
N GLN A 110 -3.23 6.39 5.76
CA GLN A 110 -3.44 6.77 4.36
C GLN A 110 -4.00 8.18 4.23
N ALA A 111 -4.92 8.59 5.10
CA ALA A 111 -5.45 9.95 5.13
C ALA A 111 -4.38 11.00 5.44
N GLN A 112 -3.52 10.73 6.43
CA GLN A 112 -2.37 11.58 6.80
C GLN A 112 -1.36 11.70 5.64
N ASN A 113 -1.16 10.62 4.89
CA ASN A 113 -0.33 10.58 3.69
C ASN A 113 -1.08 11.04 2.42
N ALA A 114 -2.19 11.77 2.57
CA ALA A 114 -3.00 12.29 1.47
C ALA A 114 -3.49 11.24 0.44
N TRP A 115 -3.47 9.95 0.79
CA TRP A 115 -3.69 8.80 -0.09
C TRP A 115 -2.76 8.75 -1.29
N THR A 116 -1.57 9.35 -1.19
CA THR A 116 -0.51 9.19 -2.17
C THR A 116 0.40 8.08 -1.69
N GLN A 117 0.47 6.98 -2.43
CA GLN A 117 1.55 6.00 -2.28
C GLN A 117 2.63 6.37 -3.29
N GLY A 118 3.90 6.35 -2.86
CA GLY A 118 5.06 6.53 -3.74
C GLY A 118 5.30 5.32 -4.62
#